data_AF-A0A944BZZ7-F1
#
_entry.id   AF-A0A944BZZ7-F1
#
_cell.length_a   1.000
_cell.length_b   1.000
_cell.length_c   1.000
_cell.angle_alpha   90.00
_cell.angle_beta   90.00
_cell.angle_gamma   90.00
#
_symmetry.space_group_name_H-M   'P 1'
#
loop_
_entity.id
_entity.type
_entity.pdbx_description
1 polymer ?
#
loop_
_entity_poly.entity_id
_entity_poly.type
_entity_poly.pdbx_seq_one_letter_code
_entity_poly.pdbx_strand_id
1 'polypeptide(L)'
;MRIKEAIKESGSSVGDLAQKMGVSRQAISRQINGANITVGTVQRIAEVLGVPVWQLFVSSDDFIKANANDFRCPHCGKKIRVNLSKVDE
;
A
#
# COMPACT_ATOMS: atom_id res chain seq x y z
N MET A 1 10.66 -3.17 1.71
CA MET A 1 9.26 -3.20 1.24
C MET A 1 8.38 -3.76 2.33
N ARG A 2 7.15 -3.28 2.44
CA ARG A 2 6.21 -3.62 3.52
C ARG A 2 5.16 -4.64 3.07
N ILE A 3 5.48 -5.49 2.09
CA ILE A 3 4.53 -6.46 1.50
C ILE A 3 3.91 -7.38 2.56
N LYS A 4 4.68 -7.87 3.55
CA LYS A 4 4.11 -8.70 4.62
C LYS A 4 3.06 -7.99 5.45
N GLU A 5 3.24 -6.70 5.68
CA GLU A 5 2.32 -5.89 6.46
C GLU A 5 1.09 -5.56 5.62
N ALA A 6 1.28 -5.18 4.36
CA ALA A 6 0.17 -4.99 3.41
C ALA A 6 -0.73 -6.22 3.27
N ILE A 7 -0.15 -7.43 3.25
CA ILE A 7 -0.92 -8.69 3.25
C ILE A 7 -1.76 -8.84 4.52
N LYS A 8 -1.21 -8.49 5.69
CA LYS A 8 -1.93 -8.56 6.97
C LYS A 8 -3.04 -7.50 7.04
N GLU A 9 -2.75 -6.27 6.61
CA GLU A 9 -3.70 -5.16 6.56
C GLU A 9 -4.88 -5.46 5.61
N SER A 10 -4.63 -6.21 4.53
CA SER A 10 -5.69 -6.67 3.61
C SER A 10 -6.49 -7.87 4.14
N GLY A 11 -6.24 -8.34 5.37
CA GLY A 11 -6.90 -9.49 5.96
C GLY A 11 -6.59 -10.84 5.29
N SER A 12 -5.53 -10.90 4.48
CA SER A 12 -5.12 -12.11 3.76
C SER A 12 -3.90 -12.77 4.43
N SER A 13 -3.65 -14.04 4.13
CA SER A 13 -2.41 -14.70 4.51
C SER A 13 -1.43 -14.79 3.34
N VAL A 14 -0.17 -15.08 3.65
CA VAL A 14 0.85 -15.39 2.62
C VAL A 14 0.46 -16.64 1.82
N GLY A 15 -0.30 -17.57 2.43
CA GLY A 15 -0.84 -18.73 1.75
C GLY A 15 -1.90 -18.36 0.72
N ASP A 16 -2.83 -17.49 1.09
CA ASP A 16 -3.91 -17.03 0.20
C ASP A 16 -3.35 -16.25 -0.99
N LEU A 17 -2.35 -15.39 -0.74
CA LEU A 17 -1.64 -14.69 -1.80
C LEU A 17 -0.96 -15.67 -2.76
N ALA A 18 -0.25 -16.68 -2.22
CA ALA A 18 0.42 -17.69 -3.04
C ALA A 18 -0.57 -18.50 -3.89
N GLN A 19 -1.72 -18.89 -3.30
CA GLN A 19 -2.79 -19.59 -4.00
C GLN A 19 -3.39 -18.74 -5.12
N LYS A 20 -3.72 -17.47 -4.85
CA LYS A 20 -4.26 -16.54 -5.86
C LYS A 20 -3.26 -16.23 -6.98
N MET A 21 -1.96 -16.23 -6.67
CA MET A 21 -0.89 -16.02 -7.64
C MET A 21 -0.47 -17.30 -8.39
N GLY A 22 -1.00 -18.48 -8.01
CA GLY A 22 -0.66 -19.75 -8.64
C GLY A 22 0.80 -20.18 -8.42
N VAL A 23 1.41 -19.78 -7.30
CA VAL A 23 2.82 -20.05 -6.96
C VAL A 23 2.94 -20.69 -5.58
N SER A 24 4.09 -21.33 -5.29
CA SER A 24 4.29 -21.94 -3.98
C SER A 24 4.47 -20.89 -2.88
N ARG A 25 3.99 -21.21 -1.67
CA ARG A 25 4.18 -20.38 -0.48
C ARG A 25 5.66 -20.11 -0.20
N GLN A 26 6.54 -21.08 -0.46
CA GLN A 26 7.98 -20.94 -0.31
C GLN A 26 8.57 -19.93 -1.32
N ALA A 27 8.10 -19.96 -2.57
CA ALA A 27 8.53 -19.00 -3.60
C ALA A 27 8.14 -17.57 -3.23
N ILE A 28 6.89 -17.36 -2.82
CA ILE A 28 6.41 -16.04 -2.35
C ILE A 28 7.18 -15.58 -1.11
N SER A 29 7.40 -16.47 -0.14
CA SER A 29 8.19 -16.12 1.05
C SER A 29 9.61 -15.70 0.68
N ARG A 30 10.27 -16.39 -0.26
CA ARG A 30 11.60 -15.99 -0.75
C ARG A 30 11.57 -14.66 -1.49
N GLN A 31 10.53 -14.39 -2.28
CA GLN A 31 10.39 -13.12 -3.01
C GLN A 31 10.14 -11.94 -2.07
N ILE A 32 9.30 -12.11 -1.04
CA ILE A 32 8.98 -11.05 -0.08
C ILE A 32 10.16 -10.74 0.85
N ASN A 33 10.97 -11.75 1.20
CA ASN A 33 12.14 -11.58 2.07
C ASN A 33 13.43 -11.29 1.31
N GLY A 34 13.48 -11.58 0.01
CA GLY A 34 14.67 -11.45 -0.82
C GLY A 34 14.76 -10.09 -1.50
N ALA A 35 15.98 -9.74 -1.94
CA ALA A 35 16.25 -8.48 -2.65
C ALA A 35 15.84 -8.50 -4.14
N ASN A 36 15.56 -9.68 -4.73
CA ASN A 36 15.37 -9.85 -6.17
C ASN A 36 13.91 -10.11 -6.58
N ILE A 37 13.00 -9.23 -6.16
CA ILE A 37 11.63 -9.21 -6.66
C ILE A 37 11.55 -8.41 -7.97
N THR A 38 10.86 -8.93 -8.97
CA THR A 38 10.64 -8.19 -10.23
C THR A 38 9.46 -7.23 -10.10
N VAL A 39 9.52 -6.09 -10.81
CA VAL A 39 8.43 -5.10 -10.83
C VAL A 39 7.09 -5.74 -11.21
N GLY A 40 7.08 -6.65 -12.21
CA GLY A 40 5.86 -7.35 -12.62
C GLY A 40 5.30 -8.31 -11.56
N THR A 41 6.12 -8.77 -10.60
CA THR A 41 5.63 -9.53 -9.44
C THR A 41 5.02 -8.59 -8.41
N VAL A 42 5.66 -7.45 -8.16
CA VAL A 42 5.15 -6.41 -7.25
C VAL A 42 3.78 -5.90 -7.71
N GLN A 43 3.60 -5.63 -9.01
CA GLN A 43 2.32 -5.22 -9.59
C GLN A 43 1.23 -6.26 -9.37
N ARG A 44 1.51 -7.53 -9.69
CA ARG A 44 0.56 -8.63 -9.46
C ARG A 44 0.18 -8.80 -8.00
N ILE A 45 1.13 -8.63 -7.07
CA ILE A 45 0.82 -8.64 -5.63
C ILE A 45 -0.15 -7.52 -5.29
N ALA A 46 0.09 -6.30 -5.77
CA ALA A 46 -0.79 -5.16 -5.53
C ALA A 46 -2.20 -5.40 -6.08
N GLU A 47 -2.31 -5.94 -7.29
CA GLU A 47 -3.59 -6.31 -7.94
C GLU A 47 -4.35 -7.36 -7.11
N VAL A 48 -3.67 -8.42 -6.67
CA VAL A 48 -4.30 -9.50 -5.88
C VAL A 48 -4.73 -9.03 -4.50
N LEU A 49 -3.98 -8.12 -3.88
CA LEU A 49 -4.32 -7.50 -2.60
C LEU A 49 -5.35 -6.37 -2.74
N GLY A 50 -5.64 -5.91 -3.96
CA GLY A 50 -6.57 -4.80 -4.22
C GLY A 50 -6.07 -3.45 -3.70
N VAL A 51 -4.76 -3.26 -3.60
CA VAL A 51 -4.13 -2.04 -3.09
C VAL A 51 -3.29 -1.37 -4.19
N PRO A 52 -3.11 -0.04 -4.14
CA PRO A 52 -2.18 0.62 -5.06
C PRO A 52 -0.72 0.20 -4.78
N VAL A 53 0.10 0.16 -5.83
CA VAL A 53 1.49 -0.32 -5.76
C VAL A 53 2.32 0.40 -4.71
N TRP A 54 2.13 1.72 -4.55
CA TRP A 54 2.86 2.52 -3.55
C TRP A 54 2.63 2.03 -2.12
N GLN A 55 1.47 1.44 -1.83
CA GLN A 55 1.12 0.95 -0.49
C GLN A 55 1.96 -0.28 -0.08
N LEU A 56 2.62 -0.95 -1.04
CA LEU A 56 3.59 -2.01 -0.75
C LEU A 56 4.95 -1.47 -0.25
N PHE A 57 5.15 -0.16 -0.33
CA PHE A 57 6.38 0.54 0.06
C PHE A 57 6.18 1.46 1.27
N VAL A 58 5.04 2.13 1.35
CA VAL A 58 4.68 3.07 2.43
C VAL A 58 3.28 2.75 2.95
N SER A 59 3.04 2.83 4.26
CA SER A 59 1.66 2.66 4.77
C SER A 59 0.81 3.88 4.40
N SER A 60 -0.50 3.68 4.38
CA SER A 60 -1.46 4.78 4.21
C SER A 60 -1.25 5.89 5.24
N ASP A 61 -0.96 5.56 6.50
CA ASP A 61 -0.69 6.55 7.55
C ASP A 61 0.57 7.38 7.28
N ASP A 62 1.65 6.74 6.83
CA ASP A 62 2.90 7.44 6.53
C ASP A 62 2.76 8.27 5.27
N PHE A 63 2.04 7.76 4.26
CA PHE A 63 1.69 8.49 3.06
C PHE A 63 0.84 9.72 3.38
N ILE A 64 -0.19 9.56 4.23
CA ILE A 64 -1.02 10.66 4.69
C ILE A 64 -0.17 11.63 5.50
N LYS A 65 0.65 11.22 6.46
CA LYS A 65 1.52 12.15 7.22
C LYS A 65 2.49 12.93 6.34
N ALA A 66 3.08 12.27 5.34
CA ALA A 66 3.98 12.93 4.39
C ALA A 66 3.28 13.92 3.47
N ASN A 67 2.00 13.68 3.15
CA ASN A 67 1.21 14.52 2.25
C ASN A 67 0.14 15.36 2.98
N ALA A 68 0.05 15.25 4.31
CA ALA A 68 -0.92 15.94 5.11
C ALA A 68 -0.55 17.41 5.15
N ASN A 69 -1.49 18.24 4.72
CA ASN A 69 -1.52 19.68 4.97
C ASN A 69 -0.55 20.57 4.15
N ASP A 70 -0.07 20.13 2.98
CA ASP A 70 0.48 21.07 1.98
C ASP A 70 -0.48 21.37 0.83
N PHE A 71 -1.77 21.50 1.14
CA PHE A 71 -2.73 22.11 0.24
C PHE A 71 -2.43 23.60 0.12
N ARG A 72 -1.80 24.00 -0.98
CA ARG A 72 -1.52 25.41 -1.29
C ARG A 72 -2.53 25.91 -2.31
N CYS A 73 -3.04 27.11 -2.09
CA CYS A 73 -3.87 27.79 -3.06
C CYS A 73 -3.05 28.06 -4.34
N PRO A 74 -3.44 27.56 -5.52
CA PRO A 74 -2.69 27.75 -6.76
C PRO A 74 -2.66 29.21 -7.24
N HIS A 75 -3.52 30.07 -6.68
CA HIS A 75 -3.56 31.49 -7.01
C HIS A 75 -2.67 32.36 -6.11
N CYS A 76 -2.48 32.02 -4.83
CA CYS A 76 -1.76 32.87 -3.87
C CYS A 76 -0.71 32.16 -3.01
N GLY A 77 -0.54 30.85 -3.15
CA GLY A 77 0.46 30.04 -2.45
C GLY A 77 0.21 29.83 -0.95
N LYS A 78 -0.84 30.43 -0.37
CA LYS A 78 -1.20 30.27 1.04
C LYS A 78 -1.71 28.86 1.31
N LYS A 79 -1.40 28.34 2.51
CA LYS A 79 -1.91 27.04 2.99
C LYS A 79 -3.42 27.11 3.22
N ILE A 80 -4.13 26.13 2.69
CA ILE A 80 -5.56 25.92 2.88
C ILE A 80 -5.71 24.93 4.04
N ARG A 81 -6.45 25.34 5.08
CA ARG A 81 -6.83 24.44 6.19
C ARG A 81 -8.23 23.90 5.92
N VAL A 82 -8.35 22.58 5.83
CA VAL A 82 -9.63 21.88 5.70
C VAL A 82 -9.96 21.22 7.04
N ASN A 83 -11.11 21.56 7.61
CA ASN A 83 -11.66 20.87 8.78
C ASN A 83 -12.71 19.87 8.31
N LEU A 84 -12.42 18.59 8.42
CA LEU A 84 -13.40 17.53 8.18
C LEU A 84 -14.15 17.27 9.50
N SER A 85 -15.46 17.51 9.51
CA SER A 85 -16.35 17.04 10.57
C SER A 85 -17.11 15.82 10.04
N LYS A 86 -17.19 14.76 10.85
CA LYS A 86 -18.09 13.63 10.54
C LYS A 86 -19.52 14.12 10.74
N VAL A 87 -20.39 13.81 9.79
CA VAL A 87 -21.84 13.91 9.98
C VAL A 87 -22.22 12.64 10.72
N ASP A 88 -22.65 12.77 11.97
CA ASP A 88 -23.19 11.65 12.74
C ASP A 88 -24.54 11.26 12.12
N GLU A 89 -24.65 10.01 11.66
CA GLU A 89 -25.85 9.40 11.08
C GLU A 89 -26.41 8.34 12.05
#